data_AF-R4K7D3-F1
#
_entry.id   AF-R4K7D3-F1
#
_cell.length_a   1.000
_cell.length_b   1.000
_cell.length_c   1.000
_cell.angle_alpha   90.00
_cell.angle_beta   90.00
_cell.angle_gamma   90.00
#
_symmetry.space_group_name_H-M   'P 1'
#
loop_
_entity.id
_entity.type
_entity.pdbx_description
1 polymer ?
#
loop_
_entity_poly.entity_id
_entity_poly.type
_entity_poly.pdbx_seq_one_letter_code
_entity_poly.pdbx_strand_id
1 'polypeptide(L)'
;MTKSKNLTTECPMDITINILSGKWKISILWHLIRGVARFNELQRLLNGISQKTLTLQLRELERDGIIYRKVYPESPPKVEYELSKLGESIKPILNLMCEWGKNYKKISN
;
A
#
# COMPACT_ATOMS: atom_id res chain seq x y z
N MET A 1 15.76 -14.89 3.36
CA MET A 1 15.43 -16.22 2.80
C MET A 1 14.05 -16.13 2.18
N THR A 2 14.03 -16.02 0.86
CA THR A 2 12.86 -15.85 -0.01
C THR A 2 12.05 -17.15 0.02
N LYS A 3 10.89 -17.17 0.68
CA LYS A 3 10.05 -18.38 0.72
C LYS A 3 9.37 -18.59 -0.64
N SER A 4 9.51 -19.83 -1.10
CA SER A 4 9.01 -20.40 -2.34
C SER A 4 7.50 -20.21 -2.52
N LYS A 5 7.09 -19.74 -3.70
CA LYS A 5 5.69 -19.65 -4.16
C LYS A 5 5.14 -21.06 -4.41
N ASN A 6 4.25 -21.55 -3.55
CA ASN A 6 3.34 -22.65 -3.85
C ASN A 6 1.91 -22.12 -3.76
N LEU A 7 1.36 -21.66 -4.90
CA LEU A 7 0.11 -20.89 -5.00
C LEU A 7 -1.16 -21.76 -5.01
N THR A 8 -1.12 -23.01 -4.53
CA THR A 8 -2.24 -23.96 -4.73
C THR A 8 -2.96 -24.40 -3.45
N THR A 9 -2.53 -23.98 -2.25
CA THR A 9 -3.16 -24.38 -0.97
C THR A 9 -3.09 -23.30 0.13
N GLU A 10 -2.97 -22.01 -0.21
CA GLU A 10 -2.98 -20.95 0.82
C GLU A 10 -4.41 -20.49 1.11
N CYS A 11 -4.76 -20.40 2.40
CA CYS A 11 -6.04 -19.85 2.83
C CYS A 11 -6.22 -18.44 2.22
N PRO A 12 -7.41 -18.04 1.74
CA PRO A 12 -7.62 -16.69 1.19
C PRO A 12 -7.19 -15.55 2.12
N MET A 13 -7.24 -15.81 3.44
CA MET A 13 -6.71 -14.90 4.45
C MET A 13 -5.19 -14.77 4.39
N ASP A 14 -4.46 -15.87 4.19
CA ASP A 14 -3.00 -15.85 4.09
C ASP A 14 -2.55 -15.09 2.84
N ILE A 15 -3.28 -15.21 1.73
CA ILE A 15 -3.01 -14.41 0.52
C ILE A 15 -3.13 -12.91 0.84
N THR A 16 -4.21 -12.53 1.51
CA THR A 16 -4.45 -11.13 1.91
C THR A 16 -3.36 -10.62 2.85
N ILE A 17 -3.00 -11.42 3.86
CA ILE A 17 -1.93 -11.11 4.81
C ILE A 17 -0.60 -10.99 4.07
N ASN A 18 -0.26 -11.90 3.16
CA ASN A 18 0.98 -11.84 2.39
C ASN A 18 1.08 -10.54 1.58
N ILE A 19 0.00 -10.14 0.92
CA ILE A 19 -0.03 -8.90 0.12
C ILE A 19 0.08 -7.66 1.01
N LEU A 20 -0.71 -7.58 2.10
CA LEU A 20 -0.80 -6.39 2.96
C LEU A 20 0.26 -6.35 4.06
N SER A 21 0.97 -7.44 4.30
CA SER A 21 2.00 -7.53 5.34
C SER A 21 3.15 -6.57 5.06
N GLY A 22 3.70 -6.05 6.15
CA GLY A 22 4.75 -5.05 6.11
C GLY A 22 4.31 -3.74 6.77
N LYS A 23 5.26 -3.11 7.46
CA LYS A 23 5.03 -1.90 8.26
C LYS A 23 4.40 -0.75 7.47
N TRP A 24 4.68 -0.66 6.16
CA TRP A 24 4.38 0.51 5.36
C TRP A 24 3.29 0.32 4.31
N LYS A 25 2.99 -0.92 3.89
CA LYS A 25 2.03 -1.16 2.80
C LYS A 25 0.64 -0.60 3.10
N ILE A 26 0.09 -0.92 4.27
CA ILE A 26 -1.23 -0.44 4.68
C ILE A 26 -1.26 1.10 4.72
N SER A 27 -0.21 1.74 5.25
CA SER A 27 -0.13 3.21 5.28
C SER A 27 0.00 3.83 3.90
N ILE A 28 0.78 3.23 2.98
CA ILE A 28 0.86 3.67 1.57
C ILE A 28 -0.52 3.61 0.93
N LEU A 29 -1.20 2.45 1.04
CA LEU A 29 -2.53 2.26 0.46
C LEU A 29 -3.54 3.24 1.04
N TRP A 30 -3.51 3.47 2.37
CA TRP A 30 -4.35 4.46 3.05
C TRP A 30 -4.21 5.88 2.50
N HIS A 31 -3.01 6.28 2.07
CA HIS A 31 -2.83 7.57 1.43
C HIS A 31 -3.31 7.57 -0.03
N LEU A 32 -3.05 6.49 -0.77
CA LEU A 32 -3.47 6.35 -2.17
C LEU A 32 -5.00 6.21 -2.34
N ILE A 33 -5.75 5.83 -1.30
CA ILE A 33 -7.23 5.83 -1.39
C ILE A 33 -7.80 7.23 -1.70
N ARG A 34 -7.06 8.29 -1.34
CA ARG A 34 -7.46 9.69 -1.51
C ARG A 34 -7.17 10.23 -2.91
N GLY A 35 -6.46 9.45 -3.72
CA GLY A 35 -6.10 9.80 -5.08
C GLY A 35 -4.62 9.60 -5.36
N VAL A 36 -4.23 10.09 -6.54
CA VAL A 36 -2.89 10.01 -7.08
C VAL A 36 -1.88 10.74 -6.19
N ALA A 37 -0.71 10.16 -5.98
CA ALA A 37 0.37 10.78 -5.20
C ALA A 37 1.75 10.60 -5.85
N ARG A 38 2.62 11.59 -5.68
CA ARG A 38 4.05 11.52 -6.08
C ARG A 38 4.88 10.86 -4.98
N PHE A 39 6.07 10.37 -5.36
CA PHE A 39 7.00 9.74 -4.42
C PHE A 39 7.31 10.61 -3.19
N ASN A 40 7.66 11.89 -3.42
CA ASN A 40 8.02 12.81 -2.33
C ASN A 40 6.84 13.16 -1.42
N GLU A 41 5.61 13.16 -1.96
CA GLU A 41 4.39 13.38 -1.17
C GLU A 41 4.15 12.19 -0.25
N LEU A 42 4.22 10.96 -0.79
CA LEU A 42 4.12 9.74 0.00
C LEU A 42 5.22 9.68 1.07
N GLN A 43 6.46 10.01 0.73
CA GLN A 43 7.56 10.00 1.69
C GLN A 43 7.33 10.97 2.86
N ARG A 44 6.79 12.17 2.58
CA ARG A 44 6.47 13.16 3.61
C ARG A 44 5.30 12.72 4.50
N LEU A 45 4.27 12.10 3.91
CA LEU A 45 3.12 11.58 4.64
C LEU A 45 3.50 10.41 5.56
N LEU A 46 4.46 9.59 5.12
CA LEU A 46 4.96 8.42 5.83
C LEU A 46 6.20 8.77 6.66
N ASN A 47 6.03 9.65 7.65
CA ASN A 47 7.13 10.15 8.48
C ASN A 47 8.00 8.98 9.03
N GLY A 48 9.30 9.05 8.79
CA GLY A 48 10.28 8.02 9.21
C GLY A 48 10.51 6.88 8.22
N ILE A 49 9.88 6.86 7.04
CA ILE A 49 10.25 5.91 5.98
C ILE A 49 11.50 6.38 5.23
N SER A 50 12.47 5.48 5.05
CA SER A 50 13.62 5.75 4.18
C SER A 50 13.21 5.71 2.70
N GLN A 51 13.90 6.47 1.84
CA GLN A 51 13.67 6.41 0.39
C GLN A 51 13.81 4.99 -0.18
N LYS A 52 14.83 4.26 0.29
CA LYS A 52 15.07 2.87 -0.10
C LYS A 52 13.90 1.97 0.26
N THR A 53 13.38 2.10 1.48
CA THR A 53 12.22 1.34 1.95
C THR A 53 10.97 1.70 1.16
N LEU A 54 10.67 2.98 0.98
CA LEU A 54 9.50 3.41 0.20
C LEU A 54 9.55 2.86 -1.24
N THR A 55 10.72 2.95 -1.89
CA THR A 55 10.93 2.41 -3.24
C THR A 55 10.66 0.90 -3.29
N LEU A 56 11.17 0.15 -2.31
CA LEU A 56 10.95 -1.30 -2.23
C LEU A 56 9.46 -1.62 -2.09
N GLN A 57 8.76 -0.94 -1.18
CA GLN A 57 7.34 -1.18 -0.90
C GLN A 57 6.45 -0.82 -2.10
N LEU A 58 6.72 0.29 -2.79
CA LEU A 58 5.99 0.66 -4.01
C LEU A 58 6.22 -0.36 -5.14
N ARG A 59 7.45 -0.85 -5.32
CA ARG A 59 7.75 -1.90 -6.31
C ARG A 59 7.06 -3.22 -5.99
N GLU A 60 6.97 -3.59 -4.72
CA GLU A 60 6.24 -4.78 -4.29
C GLU A 60 4.75 -4.64 -4.59
N LEU A 61 4.13 -3.52 -4.21
CA LEU A 61 2.72 -3.26 -4.48
C LEU A 61 2.41 -3.17 -5.98
N GLU A 62 3.31 -2.62 -6.79
CA GLU A 62 3.21 -2.58 -8.25
C GLU A 62 3.29 -3.99 -8.85
N ARG A 63 4.28 -4.78 -8.43
CA ARG A 63 4.46 -6.18 -8.86
C ARG A 63 3.27 -7.06 -8.48
N ASP A 64 2.71 -6.84 -7.30
CA ASP A 64 1.55 -7.58 -6.80
C ASP A 64 0.23 -7.06 -7.43
N GLY A 65 0.30 -6.06 -8.33
CA GLY A 65 -0.84 -5.54 -9.10
C GLY A 65 -1.78 -4.64 -8.31
N ILE A 66 -1.37 -4.14 -7.15
CA ILE A 66 -2.19 -3.33 -6.24
C ILE A 66 -2.15 -1.84 -6.59
N ILE A 67 -1.02 -1.37 -7.12
CA ILE A 67 -0.86 0.04 -7.54
C ILE A 67 -0.36 0.12 -8.98
N TYR A 68 -0.64 1.24 -9.64
CA TYR A 68 -0.02 1.63 -10.90
C TYR A 68 1.02 2.72 -10.66
N ARG A 69 2.12 2.62 -11.41
CA ARG A 69 3.15 3.66 -11.50
C ARG A 69 3.10 4.28 -12.88
N LYS A 70 2.81 5.57 -12.96
CA LYS A 70 2.76 6.32 -14.21
C LYS A 70 3.94 7.28 -14.30
N VAL A 71 4.69 7.19 -15.38
CA VAL A 71 5.80 8.10 -15.70
C VAL A 71 5.33 9.08 -16.74
N TYR A 72 5.48 10.37 -16.46
CA TYR A 72 5.20 11.45 -17.37
C TYR A 72 6.53 11.96 -17.94
N PRO A 73 6.75 11.84 -19.26
CA PRO A 73 7.93 12.36 -19.93
C PRO A 73 7.78 13.88 -20.15
N GLU A 74 7.72 14.62 -19.05
CA GLU A 74 7.74 16.09 -19.04
C GLU A 74 9.08 16.59 -18.48
N SER A 75 9.35 17.90 -18.56
CA SER A 75 10.55 18.51 -17.99
C SER A 75 10.16 19.41 -16.81
N PRO A 76 10.47 19.03 -15.56
CA PRO A 76 11.18 17.82 -15.10
C PRO A 76 10.31 16.55 -15.11
N PRO A 77 10.90 15.35 -15.23
CA PRO A 77 10.14 14.11 -15.28
C PRO A 77 9.37 13.88 -13.97
N LYS A 78 8.11 13.46 -14.10
CA LYS A 78 7.19 13.26 -12.98
C LYS A 78 6.76 11.80 -12.91
N VAL A 79 6.69 11.28 -11.69
CA VAL A 79 6.20 9.92 -11.40
C VAL A 79 5.06 10.01 -10.42
N GLU A 80 3.96 9.36 -10.78
CA GLU A 80 2.76 9.26 -9.96
C GLU A 80 2.43 7.81 -9.64
N TYR A 81 1.80 7.62 -8.49
CA TYR A 81 1.30 6.35 -8.00
C TYR A 81 -0.20 6.46 -7.72
N GLU A 82 -0.95 5.46 -8.12
CA GLU A 82 -2.39 5.36 -7.89
C GLU A 82 -2.80 3.91 -7.62
N LEU A 83 -3.95 3.70 -6.98
CA LEU A 83 -4.47 2.34 -6.81
C LEU A 83 -4.86 1.76 -8.17
N SER A 84 -4.57 0.47 -8.36
CA SER A 84 -5.11 -0.26 -9.50
C SER A 84 -6.59 -0.58 -9.30
N LYS A 85 -7.26 -1.12 -10.32
CA LYS A 85 -8.63 -1.64 -10.15
C LYS A 85 -8.72 -2.71 -9.05
N LEU A 86 -7.67 -3.52 -8.88
CA LEU A 86 -7.59 -4.47 -7.78
C LEU A 86 -7.32 -3.75 -6.45
N GLY A 87 -6.40 -2.78 -6.42
CA GLY A 87 -6.10 -2.00 -5.21
C GLY A 87 -7.29 -1.20 -4.68
N GLU A 88 -8.15 -0.72 -5.57
CA GLU A 88 -9.42 -0.06 -5.25
C GLU A 88 -10.36 -0.98 -4.44
N SER A 89 -10.34 -2.29 -4.69
CA SER A 89 -11.15 -3.26 -3.94
C SER A 89 -10.76 -3.39 -2.45
N ILE A 90 -9.58 -2.89 -2.06
CA ILE A 90 -9.11 -2.88 -0.66
C ILE A 90 -9.74 -1.75 0.16
N LYS A 91 -10.30 -0.71 -0.47
CA LYS A 91 -10.88 0.46 0.22
C LYS A 91 -11.85 0.11 1.36
N PRO A 92 -12.83 -0.81 1.18
CA PRO A 92 -13.75 -1.18 2.25
C PRO A 92 -13.03 -1.79 3.46
N ILE A 93 -11.99 -2.59 3.23
CA ILE A 93 -11.19 -3.23 4.29
C ILE A 93 -10.46 -2.16 5.11
N LEU A 94 -9.79 -1.21 4.44
CA LEU A 94 -9.08 -0.12 5.12
C LEU A 94 -10.02 0.78 5.92
N ASN A 95 -11.22 1.03 5.40
CA ASN A 95 -12.25 1.78 6.14
C ASN A 95 -12.67 1.05 7.41
N LEU A 96 -12.92 -0.26 7.33
CA LEU A 96 -13.26 -1.09 8.50
C LEU A 96 -12.12 -1.11 9.52
N MET A 97 -10.86 -1.19 9.08
CA MET A 97 -9.70 -1.08 9.97
C MET A 97 -9.64 0.29 10.67
N CYS A 98 -9.96 1.37 9.96
CA CYS A 98 -10.03 2.72 10.53
C CYS A 98 -11.13 2.83 11.59
N GLU A 99 -12.33 2.35 11.30
CA GLU A 99 -13.44 2.33 12.27
C GLU A 99 -13.13 1.47 13.48
N TRP A 100 -12.54 0.29 13.28
CA TRP A 100 -12.07 -0.54 14.38
C TRP A 100 -11.05 0.20 15.26
N GLY A 101 -10.08 0.90 14.66
CA GLY A 101 -9.10 1.69 15.41
C GLY A 101 -9.73 2.83 16.23
N LYS A 102 -10.77 3.49 15.69
CA LYS A 102 -11.55 4.49 16.44
C LYS A 102 -12.26 3.87 17.63
N ASN A 103 -12.87 2.71 17.44
CA ASN A 103 -13.60 2.01 18.52
C ASN A 103 -12.63 1.48 19.59
N TYR A 104 -11.50 0.91 19.18
CA TYR A 104 -10.45 0.47 20.09
C TYR A 104 -10.01 1.61 21.01
N LYS A 105 -9.71 2.79 20.45
CA LYS A 105 -9.32 3.98 21.23
C LYS A 105 -10.37 4.41 22.25
N LYS A 106 -11.67 4.18 21.99
CA LYS A 106 -12.75 4.49 22.94
C LYS A 106 -12.85 3.48 24.08
N ILE A 107 -12.51 2.22 23.84
CA ILE A 107 -12.57 1.13 24.82
C ILE A 107 -11.31 1.11 25.69
N SER A 108 -10.16 1.46 25.10
CA SER A 108 -8.86 1.44 25.77
C SER A 108 -8.55 2.72 26.58
N ASN A 109 -9.48 3.67 26.62
CA ASN A 109 -9.43 4.92 27.41
C ASN A 109 -10.55 4.90 28.44
#